data_AF-A0A2R6C059-F1
#
_entry.id   AF-A0A2R6C059-F1
#
_cell.length_a   1.000
_cell.length_b   1.000
_cell.length_c   1.000
_cell.angle_alpha   90.00
_cell.angle_beta   90.00
_cell.angle_gamma   90.00
#
_symmetry.space_group_name_H-M   'P 1'
#
loop_
_entity.id
_entity.type
_entity.pdbx_description
1 polymer ?
#
loop_
_entity_poly.entity_id
_entity_poly.type
_entity_poly.pdbx_seq_one_letter_code
_entity_poly.pdbx_strand_id
1 'polypeptide(L)'
;MRRRSNTEILSALDKALDSVLGPVVRRVIYDEVEQVFGVKRIDIPDEPDKFVQVLRMIFGVASSVLERVLAGEVAENLGLACDKMTLKDVFLRAKGEQ
;
A
#
# COMPACT_ATOMS: atom_id res chain seq x y z
N MET A 1 19.94 6.57 4.62
CA MET A 1 18.53 6.66 4.17
C MET A 1 17.68 7.10 5.35
N ARG A 2 16.77 8.08 5.21
CA ARG A 2 15.90 8.52 6.30
C ARG A 2 14.76 7.51 6.49
N ARG A 3 14.55 7.02 7.71
CA ARG A 3 13.39 6.18 8.05
C ARG A 3 12.11 6.99 7.91
N ARG A 4 11.11 6.42 7.24
CA ARG A 4 9.77 6.97 7.09
C ARG A 4 8.88 6.47 8.23
N SER A 5 8.05 7.36 8.76
CA SER A 5 6.98 7.00 9.69
C SER A 5 5.83 6.29 8.97
N ASN A 6 5.00 5.54 9.71
CA ASN A 6 3.78 4.93 9.16
C ASN A 6 2.86 5.98 8.53
N THR A 7 2.76 7.19 9.10
CA THR A 7 1.99 8.30 8.54
C THR A 7 2.53 8.76 7.19
N GLU A 8 3.85 8.82 7.01
CA GLU A 8 4.47 9.14 5.71
C GLU A 8 4.19 8.05 4.67
N ILE A 9 4.31 6.78 5.06
CA ILE A 9 4.03 5.63 4.19
C ILE A 9 2.55 5.63 3.78
N LEU A 10 1.64 5.88 4.71
CA LEU A 10 0.20 5.98 4.43
C LEU A 10 -0.15 7.14 3.54
N SER A 11 0.48 8.29 3.72
CA SER A 11 0.27 9.42 2.82
C SER A 11 0.71 9.10 1.39
N ALA A 12 1.79 8.34 1.23
CA ALA A 12 2.21 7.85 -0.08
C ALA A 12 1.23 6.81 -0.66
N LEU A 13 0.75 5.87 0.15
CA LEU A 13 -0.27 4.88 -0.26
C LEU A 13 -1.60 5.55 -0.67
N ASP A 14 -2.05 6.55 0.09
CA ASP A 14 -3.25 7.33 -0.24
C ASP A 14 -3.13 8.01 -1.59
N LYS A 15 -1.98 8.62 -1.88
CA LYS A 15 -1.71 9.27 -3.17
C LYS A 15 -1.68 8.26 -4.31
N ALA A 16 -1.03 7.12 -4.11
CA ALA A 16 -1.01 6.04 -5.08
C ALA A 16 -2.42 5.51 -5.39
N LEU A 17 -3.24 5.26 -4.36
CA LEU A 17 -4.63 4.81 -4.54
C LEU A 17 -5.50 5.87 -5.22
N ASP A 18 -5.36 7.14 -4.85
CA ASP A 18 -6.09 8.23 -5.50
C ASP A 18 -5.68 8.39 -6.98
N SER A 19 -4.41 8.21 -7.31
CA SER A 19 -3.89 8.26 -8.68
C SER A 19 -4.38 7.09 -9.55
N VAL A 20 -4.32 5.86 -9.00
CA VAL A 20 -4.56 4.63 -9.77
C VAL A 20 -6.04 4.27 -9.85
N LEU A 21 -6.80 4.45 -8.76
CA LEU A 21 -8.18 3.97 -8.64
C LEU A 21 -9.19 5.07 -8.28
N GLY A 22 -8.70 6.22 -7.82
CA GLY A 22 -9.52 7.32 -7.36
C GLY A 22 -9.94 7.22 -5.87
N PRO A 23 -10.34 8.35 -5.28
CA PRO A 23 -10.55 8.47 -3.83
C PRO A 23 -11.76 7.71 -3.29
N VAL A 24 -12.74 7.41 -4.14
CA VAL A 24 -13.90 6.58 -3.76
C VAL A 24 -13.46 5.14 -3.54
N VAL A 25 -12.70 4.58 -4.47
CA VAL A 25 -12.22 3.20 -4.38
C VAL A 25 -11.23 3.04 -3.22
N ARG A 26 -10.36 4.04 -2.97
CA ARG A 26 -9.50 4.06 -1.78
C ARG A 26 -10.29 3.87 -0.48
N ARG A 27 -11.40 4.60 -0.31
CA ARG A 27 -12.25 4.48 0.90
C ARG A 27 -12.82 3.07 1.03
N VAL A 28 -13.39 2.53 -0.05
CA VAL A 28 -13.93 1.16 -0.06
C VAL A 28 -12.87 0.14 0.32
N ILE A 29 -11.65 0.25 -0.22
CA ILE A 29 -10.56 -0.67 0.12
C ILE A 29 -10.22 -0.59 1.61
N TYR A 30 -10.10 0.61 2.18
CA TYR A 30 -9.80 0.76 3.61
C TYR A 30 -10.93 0.27 4.51
N ASP A 31 -12.17 0.55 4.15
CA ASP A 31 -13.35 0.06 4.87
C ASP A 31 -13.40 -1.47 4.85
N GLU A 32 -13.08 -2.10 3.71
CA GLU A 32 -13.00 -3.56 3.58
C GLU A 32 -11.84 -4.17 4.37
N VAL A 33 -10.67 -3.50 4.43
CA VAL A 33 -9.54 -3.97 5.26
C VAL A 33 -9.92 -3.99 6.73
N GLU A 34 -10.59 -2.94 7.21
CA GLU A 34 -11.05 -2.87 8.59
C GLU A 34 -12.17 -3.88 8.86
N GLN A 35 -13.13 -4.06 7.94
CA GLN A 35 -14.23 -5.00 8.11
C GLN A 35 -13.80 -6.47 8.09
N VAL A 36 -12.89 -6.85 7.18
CA VAL A 36 -12.48 -8.25 6.99
C VAL A 36 -11.42 -8.67 7.99
N PHE A 37 -10.48 -7.78 8.33
CA PHE A 37 -9.31 -8.13 9.13
C PHE A 37 -9.22 -7.39 10.46
N GLY A 38 -10.07 -6.39 10.73
CA GLY A 38 -9.96 -5.54 11.92
C GLY A 38 -8.74 -4.62 11.92
N VAL A 39 -8.04 -4.51 10.79
CA VAL A 39 -6.83 -3.69 10.63
C VAL A 39 -7.26 -2.26 10.32
N LYS A 40 -6.94 -1.33 11.20
CA LYS A 40 -7.21 0.09 10.95
C LYS A 40 -6.25 0.61 9.89
N ARG A 41 -6.67 1.66 9.18
CA ARG A 41 -5.83 2.33 8.16
C ARG A 41 -4.42 2.65 8.68
N ILE A 42 -4.27 3.10 9.93
CA ILE A 42 -2.97 3.49 10.50
C ILE A 42 -1.97 2.32 10.63
N ASP A 43 -2.48 1.09 10.71
CA ASP A 43 -1.71 -0.13 10.94
C ASP A 43 -1.37 -0.87 9.63
N ILE A 44 -1.92 -0.45 8.49
CA ILE A 44 -1.63 -1.04 7.17
C ILE A 44 -0.13 -1.11 6.83
N PRO A 45 0.72 -0.10 7.16
CA PRO A 45 2.15 -0.21 6.91
C PRO A 45 2.85 -1.33 7.69
N ASP A 46 2.26 -1.77 8.79
CA ASP A 46 2.75 -2.88 9.62
C ASP A 46 2.16 -4.23 9.14
N GLU A 47 0.97 -4.21 8.55
CA GLU A 47 0.26 -5.39 8.04
C GLU A 47 -0.07 -5.31 6.52
N PRO A 48 0.93 -5.10 5.64
CA PRO A 48 0.69 -4.93 4.19
C PRO A 48 0.01 -6.14 3.54
N ASP A 49 0.27 -7.34 4.05
CA ASP A 49 -0.28 -8.59 3.52
C ASP A 49 -1.82 -8.62 3.60
N LYS A 50 -2.42 -8.01 4.63
CA LYS A 50 -3.87 -7.91 4.80
C LYS A 50 -4.50 -6.97 3.77
N PHE A 51 -3.84 -5.85 3.52
CA PHE A 51 -4.23 -4.91 2.48
C PHE A 51 -4.20 -5.55 1.09
N VAL A 52 -3.11 -6.26 0.75
CA VAL A 52 -2.98 -6.98 -0.53
C VAL A 52 -4.04 -8.09 -0.66
N GLN A 53 -4.40 -8.74 0.44
CA GLN A 53 -5.46 -9.74 0.44
C GLN A 53 -6.83 -9.14 0.10
N VAL A 54 -7.16 -7.94 0.60
CA VAL A 54 -8.36 -7.21 0.18
C VAL A 54 -8.33 -6.86 -1.31
N LEU A 55 -7.18 -6.39 -1.83
CA LEU A 55 -7.06 -6.16 -3.28
C LEU A 55 -7.35 -7.44 -4.08
N ARG A 56 -6.89 -8.59 -3.59
CA ARG A 56 -7.18 -9.89 -4.22
C ARG A 56 -8.66 -10.28 -4.13
N MET A 57 -9.34 -9.95 -3.03
CA MET A 57 -10.78 -10.20 -2.88
C MET A 57 -11.61 -9.35 -3.85
N ILE A 58 -11.24 -8.08 -4.05
CA ILE A 58 -11.98 -7.14 -4.90
C ILE A 58 -11.64 -7.35 -6.39
N PHE A 59 -10.36 -7.45 -6.73
CA PHE A 59 -9.88 -7.42 -8.13
C PHE A 59 -9.48 -8.80 -8.68
N GLY A 60 -9.51 -9.85 -7.84
CA GLY A 60 -9.15 -11.19 -8.26
C GLY A 60 -7.73 -11.28 -8.81
N VAL A 61 -7.56 -11.90 -9.98
CA VAL A 61 -6.25 -12.12 -10.62
C VAL A 61 -5.52 -10.81 -10.93
N ALA A 62 -6.27 -9.73 -11.21
CA ALA A 62 -5.70 -8.42 -11.54
C ALA A 62 -5.00 -7.76 -10.33
N SER A 63 -5.25 -8.23 -9.10
CA SER A 63 -4.62 -7.68 -7.90
C SER A 63 -3.10 -7.74 -7.93
N SER A 64 -2.52 -8.77 -8.57
CA SER A 64 -1.07 -8.93 -8.68
C SER A 64 -0.40 -7.87 -9.58
N VAL A 65 -1.14 -7.35 -10.56
CA VAL A 65 -0.67 -6.24 -11.40
C VAL A 65 -0.89 -4.93 -10.65
N LEU A 66 -2.06 -4.77 -10.04
CA LEU A 66 -2.41 -3.59 -9.26
C LEU A 66 -1.45 -3.35 -8.09
N GLU A 67 -1.08 -4.39 -7.35
CA GLU A 67 -0.10 -4.30 -6.27
C GLU A 67 1.24 -3.77 -6.78
N ARG A 68 1.71 -4.27 -7.94
CA ARG A 68 2.98 -3.82 -8.54
C ARG A 68 2.92 -2.36 -8.97
N VAL A 69 1.80 -1.93 -9.54
CA VAL A 69 1.58 -0.51 -9.89
C VAL A 69 1.58 0.35 -8.63
N LEU A 70 0.82 -0.04 -7.60
CA LEU A 70 0.78 0.69 -6.33
C LEU A 70 2.14 0.73 -5.65
N ALA A 71 2.90 -0.36 -5.65
CA ALA A 71 4.24 -0.40 -5.07
C ALA A 71 5.20 0.57 -5.78
N GLY A 72 5.14 0.65 -7.11
CA GLY A 72 5.90 1.63 -7.90
C GLY A 72 5.52 3.06 -7.53
N GLU A 73 4.23 3.37 -7.55
CA GLU A 73 3.70 4.69 -7.18
C GLU A 73 4.05 5.10 -5.74
N VAL A 74 3.97 4.18 -4.78
CA VAL A 74 4.36 4.46 -3.39
C VAL A 74 5.86 4.71 -3.29
N ALA A 75 6.68 3.91 -3.97
CA ALA A 75 8.13 4.10 -3.97
C ALA A 75 8.51 5.47 -4.55
N GLU A 76 7.89 5.87 -5.67
CA GLU A 76 8.09 7.18 -6.28
C GLU A 76 7.66 8.32 -5.33
N ASN A 77 6.48 8.21 -4.72
CA ASN A 77 5.97 9.17 -3.74
C ASN A 77 6.87 9.31 -2.49
N LEU A 78 7.66 8.28 -2.16
CA LEU A 78 8.61 8.29 -1.04
C LEU A 78 10.05 8.67 -1.46
N GLY A 79 10.31 8.84 -2.76
CA GLY A 79 11.62 9.10 -3.34
C GLY A 79 12.56 7.89 -3.28
N LEU A 80 12.03 6.67 -3.41
CA LEU A 80 12.78 5.42 -3.34
C LEU A 80 13.00 4.84 -4.75
N ALA A 81 14.25 4.54 -5.08
CA ALA A 81 14.57 3.75 -6.27
C ALA A 81 14.26 2.27 -6.02
N CYS A 82 13.11 1.80 -6.47
CA CYS A 82 12.67 0.41 -6.35
C CYS A 82 12.24 -0.16 -7.70
N ASP A 83 13.08 -1.00 -8.28
CA ASP A 83 12.67 -1.87 -9.37
C ASP A 83 12.12 -3.19 -8.82
N LYS A 84 10.88 -3.53 -9.20
CA LYS A 84 10.21 -4.82 -8.97
C LYS A 84 10.02 -5.19 -7.48
N MET A 85 9.18 -4.44 -6.78
CA MET A 85 8.88 -4.68 -5.37
C MET A 85 7.38 -4.85 -5.11
N THR A 86 7.05 -5.64 -4.10
CA THR A 86 5.71 -5.70 -3.50
C THR A 86 5.47 -4.48 -2.60
N LEU A 87 4.24 -4.23 -2.18
CA LEU A 87 3.98 -3.17 -1.19
C LEU A 87 4.76 -3.41 0.12
N LYS A 88 4.87 -4.68 0.52
CA LYS A 88 5.65 -5.10 1.69
C LYS A 88 7.12 -4.70 1.58
N ASP A 89 7.76 -4.98 0.45
CA ASP A 89 9.16 -4.64 0.23
C ASP A 89 9.38 -3.11 0.28
N VAL A 90 8.47 -2.34 -0.32
CA VAL A 90 8.51 -0.87 -0.28
C VAL A 90 8.38 -0.34 1.14
N PHE A 91 7.47 -0.90 1.95
CA PHE A 91 7.25 -0.46 3.33
C PHE A 91 8.44 -0.80 4.23
N LEU A 92 8.98 -2.03 4.14
CA LEU A 92 10.18 -2.43 4.87
C LEU A 92 11.37 -1.53 4.53
N ARG A 93 11.58 -1.26 3.24
CA ARG A 93 12.64 -0.38 2.78
C ARG A 93 12.44 1.06 3.27
N ALA A 94 11.21 1.56 3.27
CA ALA A 94 10.87 2.89 3.78
C ALA A 94 11.15 3.01 5.29
N LYS A 95 10.92 1.94 6.05
CA LYS A 95 11.23 1.83 7.48
C LYS A 95 12.73 1.67 7.78
N GLY A 96 13.54 1.36 6.76
CA GLY A 96 14.97 1.12 6.93
C GLY A 96 15.25 -0.18 7.70
N GLU A 97 14.42 -1.18 7.44
CA GLU A 97 14.60 -2.57 7.86
C GLU A 97 15.12 -3.32 6.63
N GLN A 98 16.42 -3.58 6.60
CA GLN A 98 17.10 -4.44 5.62
C GLN A 98 17.79 -5.57 6.36
#